data_AF-A0A165ZQP2-F1
#
_entry.id   AF-A0A165ZQP2-F1
#
_cell.length_a   1.000
_cell.length_b   1.000
_cell.length_c   1.000
_cell.angle_alpha   90.00
_cell.angle_beta   90.00
_cell.angle_gamma   90.00
#
_symmetry.space_group_name_H-M   'P 1'
#
loop_
_entity.id
_entity.type
_entity.pdbx_description
1 polymer ?
#
loop_
_entity_poly.entity_id
_entity_poly.type
_entity_poly.pdbx_seq_one_letter_code
_entity_poly.pdbx_strand_id
1 'polypeptide(L)'
;MVVMEFLEGRTAYDIHAPLSVKQYEHVRNAVKVLHDEDFVFGDLRLPNIMVDGETAKLIDFDWCGKEGIGRYPTTINDTGVTWHTGVGRGGKMKKEHDDFMLLKGNMPHHSQ
;
A
#
# COMPACT_ATOMS: atom_id res chain seq x y z
N MET A 1 -12.70 -11.62 14.11
CA MET A 1 -13.21 -11.78 12.73
C MET A 1 -13.64 -10.42 12.26
N VAL A 2 -13.04 -9.93 11.17
CA VAL A 2 -13.42 -8.68 10.50
C VAL A 2 -14.11 -9.09 9.20
N VAL A 3 -15.25 -8.49 8.89
CA VAL A 3 -15.99 -8.71 7.63
C VAL A 3 -15.93 -7.40 6.85
N MET A 4 -15.50 -7.49 5.59
CA MET A 4 -15.38 -6.35 4.67
C MET A 4 -16.28 -6.58 3.46
N GLU A 5 -16.33 -5.59 2.57
CA GLU A 5 -16.97 -5.71 1.26
C GLU A 5 -16.38 -6.89 0.47
N PHE A 6 -17.24 -7.63 -0.24
CA PHE A 6 -16.80 -8.62 -1.21
C PHE A 6 -16.43 -7.95 -2.53
N LEU A 7 -15.23 -8.24 -3.04
CA LEU A 7 -14.73 -7.72 -4.31
C LEU A 7 -14.56 -8.88 -5.29
N GLU A 8 -15.16 -8.79 -6.49
CA GLU A 8 -15.05 -9.81 -7.55
C GLU A 8 -13.68 -9.79 -8.27
N GLY A 9 -12.83 -8.83 -7.90
CA GLY A 9 -11.52 -8.58 -8.48
C GLY A 9 -10.42 -9.58 -8.15
N ARG A 10 -9.22 -9.26 -8.64
CA ARG A 10 -7.96 -9.97 -8.33
C ARG A 10 -6.93 -8.98 -7.78
N THR A 11 -5.95 -9.47 -7.03
CA THR A 11 -4.88 -8.59 -6.55
C THR A 11 -4.05 -8.07 -7.73
N ALA A 12 -3.47 -6.88 -7.58
CA ALA A 12 -2.58 -6.31 -8.59
C ALA A 12 -1.33 -7.19 -8.81
N TYR A 13 -0.97 -8.03 -7.83
CA TYR A 13 0.09 -9.02 -7.98
C TYR A 13 -0.30 -10.13 -8.98
N ASP A 14 -1.52 -10.66 -8.88
CA ASP A 14 -2.02 -11.77 -9.71
C ASP A 14 -2.38 -11.35 -11.14
N ILE A 15 -2.66 -10.06 -11.36
CA ILE A 15 -2.98 -9.54 -12.69
C ILE A 15 -1.75 -9.50 -13.60
N HIS A 16 -0.54 -9.43 -13.03
CA HIS A 16 0.73 -9.36 -13.76
C HIS A 16 0.79 -8.22 -14.82
N ALA A 17 0.08 -7.12 -14.59
CA ALA A 17 0.12 -5.92 -15.43
C ALA A 17 0.26 -4.65 -14.57
N PRO A 18 0.83 -3.56 -15.11
CA PRO A 18 0.81 -2.25 -14.46
C PRO A 18 -0.61 -1.79 -14.16
N LEU A 19 -0.77 -0.99 -13.10
CA LEU A 19 -2.03 -0.30 -12.86
C LEU A 19 -2.27 0.74 -13.96
N SER A 20 -3.51 0.85 -14.43
CA SER A 20 -3.93 2.02 -15.21
C SER A 20 -3.80 3.29 -14.38
N VAL A 21 -3.72 4.46 -15.06
CA VAL A 21 -3.70 5.78 -14.39
C VAL A 21 -4.86 5.91 -13.39
N LYS A 22 -6.06 5.47 -13.77
CA LYS A 22 -7.25 5.54 -12.91
C LYS A 22 -7.13 4.65 -11.68
N GLN A 23 -6.67 3.41 -11.84
CA GLN A 23 -6.44 2.50 -10.70
C GLN A 23 -5.35 3.04 -9.77
N TYR A 24 -4.27 3.60 -10.32
CA TYR A 24 -3.22 4.23 -9.51
C TYR A 24 -3.75 5.42 -8.70
N GLU A 25 -4.53 6.31 -9.32
CA GLU A 25 -5.13 7.44 -8.60
C GLU A 25 -6.07 6.96 -7.48
N HIS A 26 -6.78 5.85 -7.64
CA HIS A 26 -7.56 5.27 -6.54
C HIS A 26 -6.67 4.84 -5.35
N VAL A 27 -5.55 4.17 -5.63
CA VAL A 27 -4.58 3.76 -4.59
C VAL A 27 -3.97 4.99 -3.90
N ARG A 28 -3.53 5.97 -4.69
CA ARG A 28 -2.96 7.23 -4.19
C ARG A 28 -3.95 8.00 -3.32
N ASN A 29 -5.21 8.10 -3.75
CA ASN A 29 -6.26 8.77 -2.98
C ASN A 29 -6.59 8.00 -1.69
N ALA A 30 -6.61 6.67 -1.71
CA ALA A 30 -6.82 5.88 -0.50
C ALA A 30 -5.69 6.08 0.52
N VAL A 31 -4.43 6.10 0.07
CA VAL A 31 -3.28 6.43 0.94
C VAL A 31 -3.40 7.85 1.47
N LYS A 32 -3.77 8.82 0.63
CA LYS A 32 -4.00 10.21 1.07
C LYS A 32 -5.05 10.29 2.18
N VAL A 33 -6.18 9.60 2.05
CA VAL A 33 -7.23 9.59 3.10
C VAL A 33 -6.70 9.04 4.42
N LEU A 34 -5.85 8.00 4.39
CA LEU A 34 -5.20 7.49 5.60
C LEU A 34 -4.25 8.54 6.19
N HIS A 35 -3.43 9.16 5.35
CA HIS A 35 -2.43 10.14 5.78
C HIS A 35 -3.06 11.40 6.37
N ASP A 36 -4.17 11.88 5.80
CA ASP A 36 -4.93 13.02 6.32
C ASP A 36 -5.44 12.76 7.76
N GLU A 37 -5.65 11.49 8.12
CA GLU A 37 -6.05 11.03 9.46
C GLU A 37 -4.87 10.49 10.28
N ASP A 38 -3.62 10.81 9.91
CA ASP A 38 -2.38 10.36 10.56
C ASP A 38 -2.19 8.84 10.62
N PHE A 39 -2.78 8.09 9.68
CA PHE A 39 -2.52 6.67 9.51
C PHE A 39 -1.51 6.43 8.39
N VAL A 40 -0.67 5.43 8.58
CA VAL A 40 0.24 4.86 7.58
C VAL A 40 -0.28 3.47 7.28
N PHE A 41 -0.49 3.16 5.99
CA PHE A 41 -0.97 1.85 5.57
C PHE A 41 0.06 0.76 5.88
N GLY A 42 1.34 1.07 5.66
CA GLY A 42 2.48 0.29 6.13
C GLY A 42 2.86 -0.84 5.18
N ASP A 43 1.88 -1.64 4.72
CA ASP A 43 2.11 -2.76 3.80
C ASP A 43 1.66 -2.48 2.36
N LEU A 44 2.03 -1.30 1.83
CA LEU A 44 1.62 -0.89 0.49
C LEU A 44 2.38 -1.65 -0.60
N ARG A 45 1.82 -2.78 -1.04
CA ARG A 45 2.37 -3.64 -2.09
C ARG A 45 1.26 -4.18 -2.99
N LEU A 46 1.65 -4.67 -4.18
CA LEU A 46 0.71 -5.23 -5.17
C LEU A 46 -0.23 -6.32 -4.62
N PRO A 47 0.19 -7.22 -3.71
CA PRO A 47 -0.73 -8.21 -3.12
C PRO A 47 -1.85 -7.57 -2.28
N ASN A 48 -1.64 -6.37 -1.74
CA ASN A 48 -2.59 -5.66 -0.86
C ASN A 48 -3.39 -4.59 -1.61
N ILE A 49 -3.41 -4.67 -2.94
CA ILE A 49 -4.22 -3.83 -3.81
C ILE A 49 -5.14 -4.75 -4.61
N MET A 50 -6.43 -4.70 -4.34
CA MET A 50 -7.45 -5.41 -5.12
C MET A 50 -7.87 -4.56 -6.31
N VAL A 51 -7.93 -5.15 -7.51
CA VAL A 51 -8.38 -4.51 -8.73
C VAL A 51 -9.64 -5.20 -9.23
N ASP A 52 -10.70 -4.40 -9.38
CA ASP A 52 -12.00 -4.82 -9.91
C ASP A 52 -12.40 -3.87 -11.05
N GLY A 53 -12.25 -4.34 -12.29
CA GLY A 53 -12.38 -3.52 -13.49
C GLY A 53 -11.42 -2.32 -13.46
N GLU A 54 -11.97 -1.11 -13.50
CA GLU A 54 -11.21 0.15 -13.42
C GLU A 54 -10.97 0.65 -11.99
N THR A 55 -11.48 -0.06 -10.98
CA THR A 55 -11.37 0.32 -9.58
C THR A 55 -10.20 -0.40 -8.92
N ALA A 56 -9.49 0.29 -8.05
CA ALA A 56 -8.49 -0.32 -7.17
C ALA A 56 -8.78 0.07 -5.72
N LYS A 57 -8.65 -0.89 -4.80
CA LYS A 57 -8.90 -0.71 -3.36
C LYS A 57 -7.73 -1.31 -2.56
N LEU A 58 -7.39 -0.66 -1.45
CA LEU A 58 -6.48 -1.24 -0.46
C LEU A 58 -7.21 -2.33 0.33
N ILE A 59 -6.53 -3.44 0.59
CA ILE A 59 -6.99 -4.56 1.41
C ILE A 59 -5.89 -4.96 2.39
N ASP A 60 -6.20 -5.77 3.41
CA ASP A 60 -5.23 -6.20 4.43
C ASP A 60 -4.64 -5.01 5.23
N PHE A 61 -5.43 -4.55 6.21
CA PHE A 61 -5.09 -3.42 7.08
C PHE A 61 -4.39 -3.83 8.37
N ASP A 62 -3.90 -5.07 8.49
CA ASP A 62 -3.34 -5.60 9.75
C ASP A 62 -2.11 -4.82 10.24
N TRP A 63 -1.40 -4.13 9.33
CA TRP A 63 -0.24 -3.30 9.67
C TRP A 63 -0.58 -1.82 9.79
N CYS A 64 -1.77 -1.39 9.36
CA CYS A 64 -2.13 0.01 9.33
C CYS A 64 -2.08 0.62 10.75
N GLY A 65 -1.39 1.75 10.90
CA GLY A 65 -1.12 2.32 12.22
C GLY A 65 -0.84 3.81 12.19
N LYS A 66 -1.00 4.45 13.35
CA LYS A 66 -0.78 5.90 13.49
C LYS A 66 0.69 6.28 13.22
N GLU A 67 0.92 7.35 12.49
CA GLU A 67 2.26 7.89 12.22
C GLU A 67 3.07 8.09 13.51
N GLY A 68 4.31 7.60 13.53
CA GLY A 68 5.22 7.72 14.68
C GLY A 68 4.87 6.87 15.91
N ILE A 69 3.72 6.17 15.88
CA ILE A 69 3.20 5.32 16.97
C ILE A 69 3.13 3.86 16.54
N GLY A 70 2.48 3.59 15.41
CA GLY A 70 2.39 2.28 14.77
C GLY A 70 3.79 1.73 14.46
N ARG A 71 3.92 0.42 14.51
CA ARG A 71 5.21 -0.27 14.31
C ARG A 71 5.05 -1.42 13.34
N TYR A 72 6.06 -1.63 12.52
CA TYR A 72 6.16 -2.84 11.71
C TYR A 72 6.31 -4.07 12.60
N PRO A 73 5.79 -5.23 12.17
CA PRO A 73 6.06 -6.49 12.85
C PRO A 73 7.57 -6.74 12.96
N THR A 74 7.98 -7.43 14.01
CA THR A 74 9.38 -7.91 14.15
C THR A 74 9.72 -8.98 13.11
N THR A 75 8.69 -9.57 12.48
CA THR A 75 8.77 -10.60 11.44
C THR A 75 8.65 -10.04 10.03
N ILE A 76 8.68 -8.72 9.84
CA ILE A 76 8.66 -8.12 8.49
C ILE A 76 9.74 -8.74 7.61
N ASN A 77 9.37 -9.10 6.38
CA ASN A 77 10.32 -9.59 5.40
C ASN A 77 11.16 -8.43 4.86
N ASP A 78 12.39 -8.33 5.36
CA ASP A 78 13.41 -7.37 4.95
C ASP A 78 14.34 -7.92 3.85
N THR A 79 13.98 -9.08 3.28
CA THR A 79 14.69 -9.72 2.16
C THR A 79 13.78 -9.87 0.94
N GLY A 80 14.22 -9.46 -0.24
CA GLY A 80 13.41 -9.57 -1.48
C GLY A 80 12.33 -8.49 -1.66
N VAL A 81 12.13 -7.59 -0.68
CA VAL A 81 11.33 -6.37 -0.84
C VAL A 81 12.22 -5.15 -0.60
N THR A 82 12.34 -4.29 -1.61
CA THR A 82 12.95 -2.97 -1.42
C THR A 82 11.95 -2.07 -0.71
N TRP A 83 12.15 -1.85 0.58
CA TRP A 83 11.42 -0.90 1.40
C TRP A 83 12.11 0.46 1.44
N HIS A 84 11.42 1.48 1.95
CA HIS A 84 12.06 2.74 2.34
C HIS A 84 13.16 2.45 3.39
N THR A 85 14.27 3.19 3.35
CA THR A 85 15.44 2.94 4.21
C THR A 85 15.15 3.08 5.71
N GLY A 86 14.08 3.79 6.07
CA GLY A 86 13.58 3.91 7.44
C GLY A 86 12.68 2.76 7.92
N VAL A 87 12.32 1.82 7.05
CA VAL A 87 11.51 0.64 7.41
C VAL A 87 12.42 -0.44 7.98
N GLY A 88 11.99 -1.04 9.08
CA GLY A 88 12.72 -2.13 9.72
C GLY A 88 11.88 -2.84 10.78
N ARG A 89 12.36 -3.99 11.24
CA ARG A 89 11.70 -4.84 12.24
C ARG A 89 11.41 -4.05 13.52
N GLY A 90 10.13 -3.98 13.93
CA GLY A 90 9.71 -3.20 15.09
C GLY A 90 9.84 -1.67 14.93
N GLY A 91 10.28 -1.19 13.75
CA GLY A 91 10.47 0.22 13.44
C GLY A 91 9.15 0.97 13.41
N LYS A 92 9.20 2.27 13.73
CA LYS A 92 8.02 3.13 13.69
C LYS A 92 7.60 3.40 12.25
N MET A 93 6.31 3.36 12.00
CA MET A 93 5.72 3.72 10.72
C MET A 93 5.73 5.23 10.53
N LYS A 94 5.99 5.66 9.29
CA LYS A 94 5.93 7.05 8.88
C LYS A 94 5.30 7.14 7.49
N LYS A 95 4.64 8.26 7.19
CA LYS A 95 3.94 8.46 5.91
C LYS A 95 4.87 8.29 4.70
N GLU A 96 6.14 8.70 4.83
CA GLU A 96 7.12 8.59 3.75
C GLU A 96 7.41 7.12 3.36
N HIS A 97 7.06 6.17 4.21
CA HIS A 97 7.18 4.75 3.88
C HIS A 97 6.14 4.33 2.82
N ASP A 98 4.90 4.81 2.93
CA ASP A 98 3.89 4.59 1.90
C ASP A 98 4.23 5.38 0.63
N ASP A 99 4.69 6.63 0.77
CA ASP A 99 5.07 7.48 -0.36
C ASP A 99 6.18 6.83 -1.20
N PHE A 100 7.19 6.27 -0.55
CA PHE A 100 8.23 5.51 -1.22
C PHE A 100 7.66 4.33 -2.02
N MET A 101 6.68 3.62 -1.46
CA MET A 101 6.05 2.48 -2.13
C MET A 101 5.17 2.91 -3.30
N LEU A 102 4.49 4.06 -3.22
CA LEU A 102 3.77 4.67 -4.34
C LEU A 102 4.71 5.01 -5.51
N LEU A 103 5.89 5.57 -5.23
CA LEU A 103 6.87 5.96 -6.24
C LEU A 103 7.56 4.75 -6.91
N LYS A 104 7.66 3.62 -6.21
CA LYS A 104 8.38 2.43 -6.68
C LYS A 104 7.56 1.53 -7.58
N GLY A 105 6.23 1.51 -7.43
CA GLY A 105 5.35 0.55 -8.11
C GLY A 105 5.39 0.68 -9.64
N ASN A 106 4.89 -0.34 -10.35
CA ASN A 106 4.60 -0.31 -11.79
C ASN A 106 3.51 0.73 -12.12
N MET A 107 3.78 1.98 -11.80
CA MET A 107 2.92 3.13 -11.97
C MET A 107 3.25 3.73 -13.34
N PRO A 108 2.25 4.21 -14.09
CA PRO A 108 2.51 4.86 -15.36
C PRO A 108 3.50 6.01 -15.11
N HIS A 109 4.62 6.02 -15.85
CA HIS A 109 5.53 7.16 -15.86
C HIS A 109 4.73 8.36 -16.38
N HIS A 110 4.28 9.22 -15.46
CA HIS A 110 3.93 10.58 -15.82
C HIS A 110 5.25 11.28 -16.13
N SER A 111 5.59 11.36 -17.41
CA SER A 111 6.53 12.36 -17.90
C SER A 111 6.01 13.72 -17.43
N GLN A 112 6.80 14.40 -16.60
CA GLN A 112 6.61 15.82 -16.30
C GLN A 112 6.60 16.63 -17.60
#